data_AF-A0AA35T3M4-F1
#
_entry.id   AF-A0AA35T3M4-F1
#
_cell.length_a   1.000
_cell.length_b   1.000
_cell.length_c   1.000
_cell.angle_alpha   90.00
_cell.angle_beta   90.00
_cell.angle_gamma   90.00
#
_symmetry.space_group_name_H-M   'P 1'
#
loop_
_entity.id
_entity.type
_entity.pdbx_description
1 polymer ?
#
loop_
_entity_poly.entity_id
_entity_poly.type
_entity_poly.pdbx_seq_one_letter_code
_entity_poly.pdbx_strand_id
1 'polypeptide(L)' 'MTYVICEPCIDLKDSSCVDVCPVDCIHPGVNQLYIDPEECIDCGVCEPECPVEAIFMEEDVPEEWEDFIEINAVYFE' A
#
# COMPACT_ATOMS: atom_id res chain seq x y z
N MET A 1 -2.18 3.52 -12.01
CA MET A 1 -3.33 2.98 -11.28
C MET A 1 -2.76 1.82 -10.51
N THR A 2 -2.57 2.08 -9.22
CA THR A 2 -2.11 1.13 -8.22
C THR A 2 -2.72 1.56 -6.90
N TYR A 3 -2.71 0.65 -5.93
CA TYR A 3 -2.94 0.99 -4.54
C TYR A 3 -1.63 1.43 -3.87
N VAL A 4 -1.75 2.33 -2.90
CA VAL A 4 -0.63 2.98 -2.21
C VAL A 4 -0.84 2.89 -0.71
N ILE A 5 0.18 2.44 0.01
CA ILE A 5 0.20 2.44 1.48
C ILE A 5 0.76 3.76 2.00
N CYS A 6 -0.05 4.47 2.80
CA CYS A 6 0.23 5.78 3.36
C CYS A 6 0.66 5.72 4.83
N GLU A 7 0.88 6.91 5.41
CA GLU A 7 1.37 7.14 6.79
C GLU A 7 0.73 6.26 7.89
N PRO A 8 -0.59 5.96 7.89
CA PRO A 8 -1.19 5.21 8.99
C PRO A 8 -0.65 3.77 9.15
N CYS A 9 0.08 3.24 8.15
CA CYS A 9 0.72 1.92 8.23
C CYS A 9 2.04 1.91 9.05
N ILE A 10 2.67 3.08 9.24
CA ILE A 10 3.97 3.21 9.91
C ILE A 10 3.89 2.66 11.33
N ASP A 11 4.88 1.85 11.71
CA ASP A 11 5.03 1.18 13.03
C ASP A 11 3.94 0.15 13.39
N LEU A 12 2.82 0.08 12.67
CA LEU A 12 1.78 -0.93 12.89
C LEU A 12 2.10 -2.24 12.18
N LYS A 13 2.28 -2.18 10.86
CA LYS A 13 2.57 -3.35 9.99
C LYS A 13 1.70 -4.57 10.26
N ASP A 14 0.40 -4.36 10.43
CA ASP A 14 -0.57 -5.41 10.76
C ASP A 14 -0.55 -6.60 9.78
N SER A 15 -0.27 -6.32 8.50
CA SER A 15 -0.08 -7.32 7.42
C SER A 15 -1.36 -8.07 6.98
N SER A 16 -2.55 -7.74 7.49
CA SER A 16 -3.82 -8.34 7.00
C SER A 16 -4.04 -8.12 5.50
N CYS A 17 -3.56 -7.00 4.95
CA CYS A 17 -3.63 -6.72 3.51
C CYS A 17 -2.79 -7.69 2.64
N VAL A 18 -1.74 -8.30 3.20
CA VAL A 18 -0.86 -9.24 2.49
C VAL A 18 -1.60 -10.54 2.19
N ASP A 19 -2.34 -11.07 3.17
CA ASP A 19 -3.03 -12.36 3.07
C ASP A 19 -4.15 -12.38 2.02
N VAL A 20 -4.67 -11.21 1.63
CA VAL A 20 -5.77 -11.07 0.68
C VAL A 20 -5.31 -10.65 -0.72
N CYS A 21 -4.04 -10.29 -0.90
CA CYS A 21 -3.53 -9.84 -2.19
C CYS A 21 -3.46 -11.03 -3.16
N PRO A 22 -4.18 -11.01 -4.31
CA PRO A 22 -4.22 -12.15 -5.23
C PRO A 22 -2.93 -12.36 -6.03
N VAL A 23 -2.05 -11.37 -6.04
CA VAL A 23 -0.79 -11.34 -6.79
C VAL A 23 0.44 -11.20 -5.88
N ASP A 24 0.25 -11.26 -4.56
CA ASP A 24 1.32 -11.16 -3.55
C ASP A 24 2.22 -9.90 -3.67
N CYS A 25 1.72 -8.81 -4.26
CA CYS A 25 2.50 -7.58 -4.52
C CYS A 25 2.74 -6.66 -3.30
N ILE A 26 2.45 -7.12 -2.08
CA ILE A 26 2.61 -6.32 -0.85
C ILE A 26 3.77 -6.87 -0.02
N HIS A 27 4.79 -6.04 0.19
CA HIS A 27 6.04 -6.46 0.81
C HIS A 27 6.32 -5.74 2.14
N PRO A 28 6.78 -6.45 3.18
CA PRO A 28 7.13 -5.84 4.45
C PRO A 28 8.44 -5.05 4.34
N GLY A 29 8.39 -3.77 4.72
CA GLY A 29 9.54 -2.87 4.77
C GLY A 29 10.00 -2.52 6.17
N VAL A 30 10.98 -1.60 6.26
CA VAL A 30 11.59 -1.18 7.54
C VAL A 30 10.64 -0.37 8.42
N ASN A 31 9.80 0.48 7.83
CA ASN A 31 8.88 1.36 8.58
C ASN A 31 7.40 1.02 8.38
N GLN A 32 7.04 0.55 7.18
CA GLN A 32 5.68 0.17 6.79
C GLN A 32 5.70 -0.98 5.78
N LEU A 33 4.54 -1.42 5.34
CA LEU A 33 4.37 -2.29 4.17
C LEU A 33 4.38 -1.42 2.90
N TYR A 34 4.82 -1.99 1.77
CA TYR A 34 4.86 -1.31 0.48
C TYR A 34 4.15 -2.15 -0.60
N ILE A 35 3.44 -1.49 -1.50
CA ILE A 35 2.77 -2.12 -2.64
C ILE A 35 3.63 -1.91 -3.89
N ASP A 36 3.95 -3.00 -4.60
CA ASP A 36 4.64 -2.93 -5.88
C ASP A 36 3.67 -2.44 -6.97
N PRO A 37 3.91 -1.27 -7.56
CA PRO A 37 3.02 -0.70 -8.57
C PRO A 37 3.10 -1.42 -9.93
N GLU A 38 4.15 -2.18 -10.22
CA GLU A 38 4.27 -2.97 -11.46
C GLU A 38 3.49 -4.28 -11.38
N GLU A 39 3.35 -4.85 -10.18
CA GLU A 39 2.62 -6.11 -9.97
C GLU A 39 1.15 -5.91 -9.55
N CYS A 40 0.80 -4.75 -8.98
CA CYS A 40 -0.56 -4.45 -8.57
C CYS A 40 -1.54 -4.46 -9.76
N ILE A 41 -2.70 -5.09 -9.57
CA ILE A 41 -3.73 -5.27 -10.60
C ILE A 41 -5.03 -4.50 -10.33
N ASP A 42 -5.00 -3.50 -9.44
CA ASP A 42 -6.15 -2.65 -9.10
C ASP A 42 -7.40 -3.41 -8.65
N CYS A 43 -7.23 -4.52 -7.92
CA CYS A 43 -8.37 -5.35 -7.49
C CYS A 43 -9.16 -4.79 -6.29
N GLY A 44 -8.55 -3.91 -5.49
CA GLY A 44 -9.18 -3.23 -4.35
C GLY A 44 -9.53 -4.09 -3.14
N VAL A 45 -9.06 -5.35 -3.09
CA VAL A 45 -9.38 -6.25 -1.96
C VAL A 45 -8.61 -5.88 -0.70
N CYS A 46 -7.43 -5.27 -0.83
CA CYS A 46 -6.58 -4.90 0.32
C CYS A 46 -7.07 -3.69 1.11
N GLU A 47 -7.78 -2.76 0.47
CA GLU A 47 -8.29 -1.52 1.07
C GLU A 47 -9.19 -1.76 2.30
N PRO A 48 -10.29 -2.54 2.22
CA PRO A 48 -11.17 -2.77 3.36
C PRO A 48 -10.57 -3.64 4.47
N GLU A 49 -9.46 -4.34 4.19
CA GLU A 49 -8.79 -5.23 5.14
C GLU A 49 -7.78 -4.47 6.01
N CYS A 50 -7.41 -3.24 5.66
CA CYS A 50 -6.50 -2.45 6.47
C CYS A 50 -7.24 -1.88 7.70
N PRO A 51 -6.87 -2.27 8.94
CA PRO A 51 -7.59 -1.85 10.16
C PRO A 51 -7.44 -0.36 10.50
N VAL A 52 -6.49 0.32 9.85
CA VAL A 52 -6.17 1.74 10.03
C VAL A 52 -6.40 2.55 8.76
N GLU A 53 -7.06 1.97 7.76
CA GLU A 53 -7.43 2.66 6.52
C GLU A 53 -6.22 3.36 5.86
N ALA A 54 -5.07 2.66 5.81
CA ALA A 54 -3.82 3.20 5.27
C ALA A 54 -3.66 3.04 3.75
N ILE A 55 -4.59 2.33 3.10
CA ILE A 55 -4.47 1.92 1.70
C ILE A 55 -5.45 2.73 0.88
N PHE A 56 -4.93 3.43 -0.13
CA PHE A 56 -5.73 4.26 -1.04
C PHE A 56 -5.40 3.92 -2.48
N MET A 57 -6.36 4.10 -3.38
CA MET A 57 -6.06 4.13 -4.80
C MET A 57 -5.24 5.39 -5.10
N GLU A 58 -4.26 5.31 -6.01
CA GLU A 58 -3.36 6.42 -6.37
C GLU A 58 -4.09 7.77 -6.61
N GLU A 59 -5.29 7.75 -7.18
CA GLU A 59 -6.12 8.94 -7.45
C GLU A 59 -6.89 9.47 -6.23
N ASP A 60 -7.03 8.66 -5.18
CA ASP A 60 -7.75 8.97 -3.94
C ASP A 60 -6.81 9.23 -2.76
N VAL A 61 -5.48 9.19 -2.98
CA VAL A 61 -4.47 9.53 -1.96
C VAL A 61 -4.67 10.99 -1.53
N PRO A 62 -4.82 11.27 -0.21
CA PRO A 62 -4.88 12.65 0.29
C PRO A 62 -3.64 13.47 -0.10
N GLU A 63 -3.81 14.78 -0.37
CA GLU A 63 -2.71 15.68 -0.77
C GLU A 63 -1.51 15.65 0.21
N GLU A 64 -1.78 15.43 1.50
CA GLU A 64 -0.73 15.33 2.54
C GLU A 64 0.14 14.06 2.44
N TRP A 65 -0.31 13.05 1.70
CA TRP A 65 0.35 11.75 1.53
C TRP A 65 0.73 11.44 0.08
N GLU A 66 0.68 12.41 -0.84
CA GLU A 66 1.06 12.20 -2.26
C GLU A 66 2.49 11.63 -2.41
N ASP A 67 3.41 12.03 -1.53
CA ASP A 67 4.79 11.52 -1.51
C ASP A 67 4.85 9.99 -1.34
N PHE A 68 3.83 9.37 -0.73
CA PHE A 68 3.76 7.93 -0.54
C PHE A 68 3.64 7.16 -1.85
N ILE A 69 3.13 7.78 -2.91
CA ILE A 69 3.04 7.16 -4.24
C ILE A 69 4.45 6.81 -4.74
N GLU A 70 5.37 7.79 -4.71
CA GLU A 70 6.76 7.59 -5.12
C GLU A 70 7.51 6.70 -4.13
N ILE A 71 7.28 6.86 -2.81
CA ILE A 71 7.92 6.02 -1.79
C ILE A 71 7.61 4.53 -1.98
N ASN A 72 6.38 4.18 -2.33
CA ASN A 72 6.00 2.78 -2.59
C ASN A 72 6.72 2.26 -3.85
N ALA A 73 6.80 3.04 -4.92
CA ALA A 73 7.47 2.65 -6.15
C ALA A 73 8.98 2.48 -5.98
N VAL A 74 9.66 3.46 -5.38
CA VAL A 74 11.12 3.49 -5.21
C VAL A 74 11.61 2.37 -4.28
N TYR A 75 10.74 1.77 -3.45
CA TYR A 75 11.10 0.62 -2.64
C TYR A 75 11.53 -0.61 -3.47
N PHE A 76 11.06 -0.71 -4.72
CA PHE A 76 11.30 -1.85 -5.62
C PHE A 76 12.36 -1.58 -6.71
N GLU A 77 12.96 -0.38 -6.72
CA GLU A 77 14.08 0.00 -7.60
C GLU A 77 15.46 -0.27 -6.97
#